data_AF-A0A8X6W0N9-F1
#
_entry.id   AF-A0A8X6W0N9-F1
#
_cell.length_a   1.000
_cell.length_b   1.000
_cell.length_c   1.000
_cell.angle_alpha   90.00
_cell.angle_beta   90.00
_cell.angle_gamma   90.00
#
_symmetry.space_group_name_H-M   'P 1'
#
loop_
_entity.id
_entity.type
_entity.pdbx_description
1 polymer ?
#
loop_
_entity_poly.entity_id
_entity_poly.type
_entity_poly.pdbx_seq_one_letter_code
_entity_poly.pdbx_strand_id
1 'polypeptide(L)'
;MQSPALEEITLKNSSDIIISGDGTWKTRGYSSRVGVCAVIGDKTGKCIDAEVMSSFCKGCDSRKRRKGSPAYKKWKILHVKECLKNHNGSAGMMEPVGMVRIFQRSLSHRSVRYTSYMGMAIPKHYHLLLHPILSKIECVGHVQKRMGTRLRKLKQMSSKLSDGKSIGGKGRLTDRMIDLITTYYGNAIRQNKKCLSDMRKAVWAVYFHIRSSDEEPLHSFCPVGPNSWCKYQNQVVEGSVLTFRHSNKLPVAVMDAIKPVFNDLSQPKLLQKCLGVKPKIIMNPLTH
;
A
#
# COMPACT_ATOMS: atom_id res chain seq x y z
N MET A 1 -29.66 7.29 -14.10
CA MET A 1 -28.34 7.38 -13.42
C MET A 1 -27.28 6.91 -14.40
N GLN A 2 -26.23 7.70 -14.64
CA GLN A 2 -25.06 7.21 -15.40
C GLN A 2 -24.35 6.11 -14.61
N SER A 3 -23.73 5.15 -15.30
CA SER A 3 -22.96 4.11 -14.62
C SER A 3 -21.73 4.73 -13.94
N PRO A 4 -21.28 4.23 -12.77
CA PRO A 4 -20.09 4.74 -12.11
C PRO A 4 -18.83 4.75 -12.99
N ALA A 5 -18.73 3.79 -13.92
CA ALA A 5 -17.65 3.74 -14.90
C ALA A 5 -17.71 4.92 -15.89
N LEU A 6 -18.90 5.28 -16.38
CA LEU A 6 -19.08 6.37 -17.34
C LEU A 6 -18.79 7.74 -16.70
N GLU A 7 -19.19 7.93 -15.44
CA GLU A 7 -18.84 9.13 -14.68
C GLU A 7 -17.32 9.28 -14.53
N GLU A 8 -16.61 8.19 -14.23
CA GLU A 8 -15.16 8.17 -14.11
C GLU A 8 -14.47 8.52 -15.44
N ILE A 9 -14.95 7.97 -16.57
CA ILE A 9 -14.48 8.30 -17.92
C ILE A 9 -14.66 9.78 -18.20
N THR A 10 -15.82 10.33 -17.85
CA THR A 10 -16.17 11.73 -18.10
C THR A 10 -15.25 12.66 -17.30
N LEU A 11 -15.06 12.39 -16.01
CA LEU A 11 -14.16 13.18 -15.15
C LEU A 11 -12.69 13.07 -15.54
N LYS A 12 -12.27 11.92 -16.09
CA LYS A 12 -10.89 11.72 -16.57
C LYS A 12 -10.69 12.18 -18.01
N ASN A 13 -11.76 12.35 -18.77
CA ASN A 13 -11.76 12.50 -20.21
C ASN A 13 -10.97 11.37 -20.92
N SER A 14 -11.14 10.13 -20.45
CA SER A 14 -10.40 8.96 -20.97
C SER A 14 -11.06 7.64 -20.55
N SER A 15 -11.06 6.65 -21.46
CA SER A 15 -11.43 5.26 -21.18
C SER A 15 -10.37 4.50 -20.38
N ASP A 16 -9.18 5.09 -20.21
CA ASP A 16 -8.11 4.54 -19.40
C ASP A 16 -8.20 5.11 -18.01
N ILE A 17 -8.62 4.33 -17.01
CA ILE A 17 -8.87 4.85 -15.66
C ILE A 17 -7.94 4.22 -14.61
N ILE A 18 -7.79 4.93 -13.49
CA ILE A 18 -7.05 4.45 -12.31
C ILE A 18 -8.09 3.91 -11.34
N ILE A 19 -7.82 2.75 -10.76
CA ILE A 19 -8.71 2.15 -9.77
C ILE A 19 -7.96 1.76 -8.49
N SER A 20 -8.73 1.69 -7.41
CA SER A 20 -8.36 0.96 -6.20
C SER A 20 -9.21 -0.30 -6.13
N GLY A 21 -8.66 -1.43 -5.74
CA GLY A 21 -9.46 -2.63 -5.52
C GLY A 21 -8.95 -3.46 -4.37
N ASP A 22 -9.91 -4.06 -3.66
CA ASP A 22 -9.66 -4.82 -2.45
C ASP A 22 -10.63 -6.02 -2.36
N GLY A 23 -10.25 -7.01 -1.57
CA GLY A 23 -11.04 -8.20 -1.26
C GLY A 23 -11.54 -8.17 0.18
N THR A 24 -12.73 -8.73 0.40
CA THR A 24 -13.26 -9.03 1.74
C THR A 24 -13.76 -10.47 1.80
N TRP A 25 -13.67 -11.08 2.98
CA TRP A 25 -14.04 -12.48 3.21
C TRP A 25 -15.10 -12.59 4.28
N LYS A 26 -16.01 -13.56 4.10
CA LYS A 26 -17.08 -13.84 5.07
C LYS A 26 -16.56 -14.14 6.48
N THR A 27 -15.42 -14.82 6.58
CA THR A 27 -14.78 -15.16 7.87
C THR A 27 -13.34 -14.66 7.88
N ARG A 28 -12.84 -14.31 9.07
CA ARG A 28 -11.42 -13.95 9.25
C ARG A 28 -10.52 -15.15 9.01
N GLY A 29 -9.33 -14.90 8.45
CA GLY A 29 -8.31 -15.90 8.16
C GLY A 29 -8.47 -16.61 6.81
N TYR A 30 -7.46 -17.37 6.42
CA TYR A 30 -7.36 -18.03 5.11
C TYR A 30 -8.28 -19.26 4.92
N SER A 31 -9.28 -19.43 5.78
CA SER A 31 -10.24 -20.55 5.75
C SER A 31 -11.59 -20.19 5.13
N SER A 32 -11.82 -18.92 4.78
CA SER A 32 -13.10 -18.49 4.24
C SER A 32 -13.42 -19.15 2.89
N ARG A 33 -14.67 -19.55 2.73
CA ARG A 33 -15.19 -20.19 1.51
C ARG A 33 -15.91 -19.23 0.58
N VAL A 34 -16.11 -17.98 1.02
CA VAL A 34 -16.81 -16.93 0.29
C VAL A 34 -16.06 -15.60 0.50
N GLY A 35 -15.80 -14.90 -0.60
CA GLY A 35 -15.24 -13.56 -0.58
C GLY A 35 -15.87 -12.69 -1.66
N VAL A 36 -15.65 -11.39 -1.57
CA VAL A 36 -16.08 -10.40 -2.55
C VAL A 36 -14.90 -9.52 -2.88
N CYS A 37 -14.65 -9.32 -4.16
CA CYS A 37 -13.65 -8.40 -4.69
C CYS A 37 -14.39 -7.18 -5.21
N ALA A 38 -13.89 -5.97 -4.99
CA ALA A 38 -14.49 -4.76 -5.54
C ALA A 38 -13.44 -3.80 -6.08
N VAL A 39 -13.81 -3.01 -7.07
CA VAL A 39 -12.98 -1.93 -7.63
C VAL A 39 -13.71 -0.59 -7.54
N ILE A 40 -12.95 0.45 -7.22
CA ILE A 40 -13.42 1.82 -7.01
C ILE A 40 -12.61 2.75 -7.92
N GLY A 41 -13.29 3.70 -8.59
CA GLY A 41 -12.65 4.69 -9.46
C GLY A 41 -11.92 5.79 -8.69
N ASP A 42 -10.73 6.20 -9.18
CA ASP A 42 -9.87 7.23 -8.57
C ASP A 42 -10.55 8.61 -8.39
N LYS A 43 -11.38 9.03 -9.34
CA LYS A 43 -12.02 10.35 -9.36
C LYS A 43 -13.32 10.37 -8.59
N THR A 44 -14.17 9.38 -8.85
CA THR A 44 -15.53 9.33 -8.31
C THR A 44 -15.57 8.78 -6.89
N GLY A 45 -14.62 7.91 -6.50
CA GLY A 45 -14.70 7.15 -5.26
C GLY A 45 -15.88 6.16 -5.21
N LYS A 46 -16.54 5.92 -6.35
CA LYS A 46 -17.70 5.01 -6.46
C LYS A 46 -17.24 3.60 -6.82
N CYS A 47 -17.97 2.60 -6.33
CA CYS A 47 -17.79 1.21 -6.74
C CYS A 47 -18.13 1.07 -8.24
N ILE A 48 -17.14 0.67 -9.04
CA ILE A 48 -17.27 0.46 -10.47
C ILE A 48 -17.75 -0.97 -10.75
N ASP A 49 -17.25 -1.95 -10.00
CA ASP A 49 -17.58 -3.35 -10.21
C ASP A 49 -17.24 -4.18 -8.97
N ALA A 50 -17.89 -5.33 -8.81
CA ALA A 50 -17.60 -6.31 -7.79
C ALA A 50 -17.77 -7.75 -8.30
N GLU A 51 -17.02 -8.69 -7.72
CA GLU A 51 -17.06 -10.11 -8.04
C GLU A 51 -17.20 -10.93 -6.76
N VAL A 52 -18.26 -11.73 -6.67
CA VAL A 52 -18.45 -12.69 -5.58
C VAL A 52 -17.70 -13.97 -5.93
N MET A 53 -16.78 -14.37 -5.06
CA MET A 53 -15.96 -15.56 -5.19
C MET A 53 -16.37 -16.60 -4.15
N SER A 54 -16.59 -17.84 -4.58
CA SER A 54 -17.02 -18.90 -3.69
C SER A 54 -16.42 -20.25 -4.05
N SER A 55 -15.81 -20.89 -3.05
CA SER A 55 -15.38 -22.30 -3.13
C SER A 55 -16.44 -23.26 -2.57
N PHE A 56 -17.62 -22.73 -2.23
CA PHE A 56 -18.72 -23.48 -1.65
C PHE A 56 -20.00 -23.39 -2.48
N CYS A 57 -20.71 -24.50 -2.52
CA CYS A 57 -22.11 -24.52 -2.91
C CYS A 57 -22.83 -25.53 -2.01
N LYS A 58 -23.95 -25.13 -1.39
CA LYS A 58 -24.75 -25.98 -0.51
C LYS A 58 -25.19 -27.27 -1.23
N GLY A 59 -25.71 -27.15 -2.46
CA GLY A 59 -26.13 -28.30 -3.26
C GLY A 59 -24.99 -29.29 -3.53
N CYS A 60 -23.80 -28.79 -3.86
CA CYS A 60 -22.60 -29.62 -4.03
C CYS A 60 -22.17 -30.31 -2.73
N ASP A 61 -22.24 -29.62 -1.60
CA ASP A 61 -21.81 -30.17 -0.31
C ASP A 61 -22.78 -31.25 0.19
N SER A 62 -24.09 -31.01 0.10
CA SER A 62 -25.12 -31.98 0.52
C SER A 62 -25.04 -33.31 -0.23
N ARG A 63 -24.56 -33.30 -1.47
CA ARG A 63 -24.47 -34.51 -2.32
C ARG A 63 -23.04 -35.05 -2.47
N LYS A 64 -22.07 -34.52 -1.71
CA LYS A 64 -20.65 -34.91 -1.85
C LYS A 64 -20.39 -36.39 -1.56
N ARG A 65 -21.18 -37.01 -0.68
CA ARG A 65 -21.10 -38.45 -0.35
C ARG A 65 -21.62 -39.37 -1.45
N ARG A 66 -22.35 -38.84 -2.44
CA ARG A 66 -22.94 -39.61 -3.56
C ARG A 66 -22.12 -39.50 -4.85
N LYS A 67 -20.92 -38.91 -4.79
CA LYS A 67 -20.01 -38.77 -5.94
C LYS A 67 -19.79 -40.13 -6.60
N GLY A 68 -19.98 -40.19 -7.92
CA GLY A 68 -19.77 -41.40 -8.72
C GLY A 68 -21.04 -42.13 -9.15
N SER A 69 -22.15 -42.00 -8.42
CA SER A 69 -23.40 -42.65 -8.81
C SER A 69 -23.99 -42.06 -10.11
N PRO A 70 -24.69 -42.84 -10.94
CA PRO A 70 -25.38 -42.33 -12.13
C PRO A 70 -26.34 -41.17 -11.81
N ALA A 71 -27.07 -41.28 -10.70
CA ALA A 71 -27.94 -40.23 -10.20
C ALA A 71 -27.19 -38.92 -9.85
N TYR A 72 -25.98 -39.02 -9.29
CA TYR A 72 -25.14 -37.86 -9.02
C TYR A 72 -24.66 -37.21 -10.32
N LYS A 73 -24.23 -37.99 -11.31
CA LYS A 73 -23.78 -37.45 -12.61
C LYS A 73 -24.91 -36.68 -13.30
N LYS A 74 -26.12 -37.26 -13.37
CA LYS A 74 -27.31 -36.60 -13.92
C LYS A 74 -27.65 -35.31 -13.17
N TRP A 75 -27.66 -35.35 -11.83
CA TRP A 75 -27.88 -34.17 -11.01
C TRP A 75 -26.81 -33.09 -11.23
N LYS A 76 -25.53 -33.47 -11.33
CA LYS A 76 -24.42 -32.52 -11.45
C LYS A 76 -24.48 -31.72 -12.75
N ILE A 77 -24.94 -32.34 -13.84
CA ILE A 77 -25.16 -31.68 -15.14
C ILE A 77 -26.24 -30.59 -15.00
N LEU A 78 -27.37 -30.91 -14.36
CA LEU A 78 -28.45 -29.94 -14.15
C LEU A 78 -28.05 -28.82 -13.18
N HIS A 79 -27.34 -29.18 -12.10
CA HIS A 79 -26.94 -28.24 -11.06
C HIS A 79 -25.87 -27.23 -11.51
N VAL A 80 -25.17 -27.46 -12.63
CA VAL A 80 -24.12 -26.54 -13.10
C VAL A 80 -24.63 -25.11 -13.24
N LYS A 81 -25.89 -24.92 -13.66
CA LYS A 81 -26.52 -23.60 -13.86
C LYS A 81 -26.82 -22.85 -12.55
N GLU A 82 -26.95 -23.59 -11.44
CA GLU A 82 -27.29 -23.05 -10.11
C GLU A 82 -26.10 -23.10 -9.15
N CYS A 83 -24.95 -23.57 -9.63
CA CYS A 83 -23.81 -23.84 -8.77
C CYS A 83 -23.15 -22.52 -8.37
N LEU A 84 -23.31 -22.13 -7.11
CA LEU A 84 -22.65 -20.95 -6.56
C LEU A 84 -21.13 -21.10 -6.40
N LYS A 85 -20.58 -22.31 -6.60
CA LYS A 85 -19.14 -22.53 -6.52
C LYS A 85 -18.49 -22.11 -7.84
N ASN A 86 -17.74 -21.02 -7.80
CA ASN A 86 -17.03 -20.49 -8.96
C ASN A 86 -15.50 -20.42 -8.76
N HIS A 87 -14.98 -20.92 -7.64
CA HIS A 87 -13.55 -20.95 -7.31
C HIS A 87 -13.12 -22.32 -6.79
N ASN A 88 -11.95 -22.79 -7.20
CA ASN A 88 -11.38 -24.07 -6.76
C ASN A 88 -10.09 -23.93 -5.94
N GLY A 89 -9.49 -22.74 -5.89
CA GLY A 89 -8.24 -22.49 -5.17
C GLY A 89 -8.44 -22.14 -3.69
N SER A 90 -7.34 -21.72 -3.04
CA SER A 90 -7.37 -21.24 -1.66
C SER A 90 -8.15 -19.92 -1.50
N ALA A 91 -8.53 -19.59 -0.27
CA ALA A 91 -9.20 -18.32 0.03
C ALA A 91 -8.38 -17.11 -0.42
N GLY A 92 -7.06 -17.15 -0.23
CA GLY A 92 -6.14 -16.08 -0.67
C GLY A 92 -6.07 -15.91 -2.19
N MET A 93 -6.45 -16.93 -2.96
CA MET A 93 -6.52 -16.83 -4.43
C MET A 93 -7.86 -16.28 -4.94
N MET A 94 -8.86 -16.08 -4.07
CA MET A 94 -10.14 -15.53 -4.49
C MET A 94 -9.99 -14.08 -4.97
N GLU A 95 -9.21 -13.26 -4.26
CA GLU A 95 -8.99 -11.87 -4.64
C GLU A 95 -8.30 -11.71 -6.00
N PRO A 96 -7.12 -12.30 -6.26
CA PRO A 96 -6.46 -12.13 -7.55
C PRO A 96 -7.31 -12.66 -8.72
N VAL A 97 -8.01 -13.79 -8.53
CA VAL A 97 -8.90 -14.33 -9.57
C VAL A 97 -10.13 -13.43 -9.78
N GLY A 98 -10.71 -12.91 -8.70
CA GLY A 98 -11.85 -12.01 -8.77
C GLY A 98 -11.51 -10.69 -9.47
N MET A 99 -10.34 -10.11 -9.15
CA MET A 99 -9.82 -8.92 -9.85
C MET A 99 -9.65 -9.18 -11.35
N VAL A 100 -9.09 -10.33 -11.74
CA VAL A 100 -8.94 -10.70 -13.16
C VAL A 100 -10.29 -10.70 -13.88
N ARG A 101 -11.32 -11.28 -13.27
CA ARG A 101 -12.67 -11.31 -13.85
C ARG A 101 -13.27 -9.92 -13.99
N ILE A 102 -13.13 -9.08 -12.98
CA ILE A 102 -13.58 -7.68 -13.02
C ILE A 102 -12.93 -6.93 -14.18
N PHE A 103 -11.62 -7.13 -14.38
CA PHE A 103 -10.87 -6.41 -15.41
C PHE A 103 -11.28 -6.89 -16.80
N GLN A 104 -11.37 -8.21 -17.00
CA GLN A 104 -11.85 -8.79 -18.26
C GLN A 104 -13.28 -8.32 -18.59
N ARG A 105 -14.16 -8.27 -17.59
CA ARG A 105 -15.54 -7.77 -17.74
C ARG A 105 -15.58 -6.29 -18.09
N SER A 106 -14.73 -5.47 -17.48
CA SER A 106 -14.63 -4.04 -17.81
C SER A 106 -14.26 -3.82 -19.28
N LEU A 107 -13.29 -4.57 -19.79
CA LEU A 107 -12.87 -4.48 -21.19
C LEU A 107 -13.96 -4.94 -22.16
N SER A 108 -14.51 -6.13 -21.91
CA SER A 108 -15.46 -6.77 -22.82
C SER A 108 -16.84 -6.10 -22.84
N HIS A 109 -17.31 -5.59 -21.70
CA HIS A 109 -18.68 -5.05 -21.61
C HIS A 109 -18.73 -3.52 -21.60
N ARG A 110 -17.63 -2.83 -21.26
CA ARG A 110 -17.62 -1.37 -21.06
C ARG A 110 -16.57 -0.65 -21.90
N SER A 111 -15.67 -1.36 -22.57
CA SER A 111 -14.52 -0.79 -23.28
C SER A 111 -13.65 0.13 -22.40
N VAL A 112 -13.62 -0.12 -21.09
CA VAL A 112 -12.83 0.64 -20.11
C VAL A 112 -11.60 -0.15 -19.71
N ARG A 113 -10.42 0.48 -19.84
CA ARG A 113 -9.13 -0.11 -19.50
C ARG A 113 -8.64 0.42 -18.14
N TYR A 114 -8.21 -0.48 -17.28
CA TYR A 114 -7.54 -0.09 -16.03
C TYR A 114 -6.03 -0.03 -16.29
N THR A 115 -5.47 1.18 -16.22
CA THR A 115 -4.04 1.41 -16.52
C THR A 115 -3.17 1.41 -15.27
N SER A 116 -3.74 1.79 -14.12
CA SER A 116 -3.08 1.69 -12.83
C SER A 116 -4.02 1.12 -11.77
N TYR A 117 -3.47 0.29 -10.90
CA TYR A 117 -4.21 -0.39 -9.85
C TYR A 117 -3.52 -0.25 -8.48
N MET A 118 -4.31 0.15 -7.49
CA MET A 118 -3.94 0.17 -6.08
C MET A 118 -4.62 -1.00 -5.35
N GLY A 119 -3.84 -1.90 -4.74
CA GLY A 119 -4.36 -3.02 -3.98
C GLY A 119 -3.37 -4.18 -3.87
N MET A 120 -3.86 -5.39 -3.59
CA MET A 120 -2.97 -6.55 -3.44
C MET A 120 -2.24 -6.89 -4.75
N ALA A 121 -1.07 -7.53 -4.63
CA ALA A 121 -0.37 -7.96 -5.82
C ALA A 121 -1.18 -9.03 -6.57
N ILE A 122 -1.50 -8.75 -7.84
CA ILE A 122 -1.99 -9.76 -8.77
C ILE A 122 -0.78 -10.61 -9.20
N PRO A 123 -0.83 -11.95 -9.11
CA PRO A 123 0.27 -12.81 -9.53
C PRO A 123 0.67 -12.57 -11.00
N LYS A 124 1.98 -12.62 -11.29
CA LYS A 124 2.54 -12.31 -12.62
C LYS A 124 1.88 -13.08 -13.77
N HIS A 125 1.50 -14.34 -13.57
CA HIS A 125 0.84 -15.14 -14.62
C HIS A 125 -0.53 -14.59 -15.02
N TYR A 126 -1.23 -13.87 -14.14
CA TYR A 126 -2.47 -13.17 -14.48
C TYR A 126 -2.24 -11.85 -15.20
N HIS A 127 -1.06 -11.22 -15.13
CA HIS A 127 -0.81 -9.96 -15.84
C HIS A 127 -0.95 -10.10 -17.36
N LEU A 128 -0.56 -11.25 -17.92
CA LEU A 128 -0.73 -11.55 -19.34
C LEU A 128 -2.21 -11.53 -19.78
N LEU A 129 -3.13 -11.79 -18.84
CA LEU A 129 -4.57 -11.81 -19.08
C LEU A 129 -5.24 -10.43 -18.93
N LEU A 130 -4.51 -9.42 -18.43
CA LEU A 130 -5.07 -8.14 -17.95
C LEU A 130 -4.62 -6.91 -18.74
N HIS A 131 -3.88 -7.10 -19.84
CA HIS A 131 -3.15 -6.12 -20.66
C HIS A 131 -1.70 -5.83 -20.24
N PRO A 132 -0.82 -5.50 -21.21
CA PRO A 132 0.60 -5.21 -20.96
C PRO A 132 0.87 -3.96 -20.10
N ILE A 133 -0.09 -3.04 -19.97
CA ILE A 133 0.14 -1.67 -19.48
C ILE A 133 -0.25 -1.51 -17.99
N LEU A 134 -0.83 -2.53 -17.35
CA LEU A 134 -1.31 -2.41 -15.97
C LEU A 134 -0.15 -2.18 -14.98
N SER A 135 -0.08 -0.96 -14.44
CA SER A 135 0.94 -0.55 -13.48
C SER A 135 0.43 -0.62 -12.05
N LYS A 136 1.13 -1.34 -11.17
CA LYS A 136 0.81 -1.35 -9.74
C LYS A 136 1.30 -0.05 -9.09
N ILE A 137 0.38 0.72 -8.53
CA ILE A 137 0.65 1.86 -7.66
C ILE A 137 0.54 1.44 -6.19
N GLU A 138 1.18 2.20 -5.31
CA GLU A 138 1.24 1.92 -3.87
C GLU A 138 0.67 3.11 -3.09
N CYS A 139 -0.15 2.85 -2.10
CA CYS A 139 -0.64 3.92 -1.26
C CYS A 139 0.46 4.38 -0.30
N VAL A 140 0.55 5.70 -0.07
CA VAL A 140 1.57 6.27 0.82
C VAL A 140 1.43 5.71 2.24
N GLY A 141 0.21 5.41 2.69
CA GLY A 141 -0.03 4.77 3.98
C GLY A 141 0.60 3.37 4.09
N HIS A 142 0.53 2.57 3.03
CA HIS A 142 1.15 1.25 2.99
C HIS A 142 2.68 1.37 2.98
N VAL A 143 3.23 2.26 2.17
CA VAL A 143 4.68 2.53 2.13
C VAL A 143 5.18 3.10 3.47
N GLN A 144 4.41 3.98 4.10
CA GLN A 144 4.68 4.51 5.44
C GLN A 144 4.71 3.38 6.49
N LYS A 145 3.73 2.47 6.50
CA LYS A 145 3.72 1.32 7.42
C LYS A 145 4.98 0.46 7.29
N ARG A 146 5.51 0.27 6.07
CA ARG A 146 6.77 -0.48 5.86
C ARG A 146 7.95 0.11 6.64
N MET A 147 8.07 1.44 6.72
CA MET A 147 9.11 2.11 7.53
C MET A 147 9.00 1.67 9.00
N GLY A 148 7.82 1.88 9.60
CA GLY A 148 7.58 1.53 11.00
C GLY A 148 7.76 0.04 11.30
N THR A 149 7.34 -0.85 10.40
CA THR A 149 7.53 -2.30 10.57
C THR A 149 9.01 -2.69 10.53
N ARG A 150 9.79 -2.15 9.58
CA ARG A 150 11.22 -2.48 9.47
C ARG A 150 12.02 -1.96 10.66
N LEU A 151 11.74 -0.74 11.13
CA LEU A 151 12.39 -0.18 12.30
C LEU A 151 12.06 -0.96 13.58
N ARG A 152 10.80 -1.41 13.77
CA ARG A 152 10.43 -2.27 14.90
C ARG A 152 11.13 -3.63 14.85
N LYS A 153 11.25 -4.24 13.67
CA LYS A 153 12.02 -5.48 13.49
C LYS A 153 13.49 -5.29 13.81
N LEU A 154 14.11 -4.21 13.33
CA LEU A 154 15.50 -3.89 13.68
C LEU A 154 15.67 -3.68 15.17
N LYS A 155 14.74 -2.95 15.82
CA LYS A 155 14.76 -2.70 17.26
C LYS A 155 14.81 -4.00 18.09
N GLN A 156 14.19 -5.08 17.60
CA GLN A 156 14.14 -6.38 18.26
C GLN A 156 15.43 -7.21 18.10
N MET A 157 16.40 -6.77 17.29
CA MET A 157 17.65 -7.49 17.13
C MET A 157 18.53 -7.36 18.38
N SER A 158 19.10 -8.49 18.83
CA SER A 158 19.94 -8.56 20.03
C SER A 158 21.40 -8.14 19.81
N SER A 159 21.80 -7.83 18.56
CA SER A 159 23.17 -7.45 18.23
C SER A 159 23.54 -6.09 18.85
N LYS A 160 24.73 -6.02 19.43
CA LYS A 160 25.32 -4.75 19.86
C LYS A 160 25.71 -3.93 18.64
N LEU A 161 25.51 -2.62 18.72
CA LEU A 161 25.97 -1.67 17.73
C LEU A 161 27.45 -1.33 17.95
N SER A 162 28.04 -0.49 17.09
CA SER A 162 29.44 -0.07 17.17
C SER A 162 29.81 0.61 18.50
N ASP A 163 28.83 1.13 19.23
CA ASP A 163 29.01 1.71 20.57
C ASP A 163 28.82 0.71 21.72
N GLY A 164 28.76 -0.60 21.44
CA GLY A 164 28.59 -1.66 22.42
C GLY A 164 27.20 -1.74 23.05
N LYS A 165 26.22 -0.93 22.59
CA LYS A 165 24.87 -0.86 23.14
C LYS A 165 23.83 -1.48 22.20
N SER A 166 22.66 -1.84 22.74
CA SER A 166 21.51 -2.28 21.94
C SER A 166 20.99 -1.14 21.07
N ILE A 167 20.28 -1.45 19.99
CA ILE A 167 19.62 -0.43 19.15
C ILE A 167 18.48 0.29 19.89
N GLY A 168 17.73 -0.43 20.72
CA GLY A 168 16.66 0.11 21.56
C GLY A 168 17.14 0.58 22.94
N GLY A 169 16.26 1.27 23.65
CA GLY A 169 16.50 1.76 25.03
C GLY A 169 16.24 3.27 25.18
N LYS A 170 16.36 3.77 26.42
CA LYS A 170 16.23 5.21 26.72
C LYS A 170 17.29 6.00 25.94
N GLY A 171 16.85 7.08 25.28
CA GLY A 171 17.72 7.91 24.43
C GLY A 171 18.13 7.26 23.10
N ARG A 172 17.49 6.17 22.68
CA ARG A 172 17.78 5.44 21.43
C ARG A 172 16.50 5.17 20.63
N LEU A 173 16.46 4.10 19.83
CA LEU A 173 15.31 3.77 19.00
C LEU A 173 14.13 3.25 19.85
N THR A 174 13.31 4.17 20.33
CA THR A 174 12.07 3.89 21.07
C THR A 174 10.86 3.78 20.13
N ASP A 175 9.73 3.22 20.58
CA ASP A 175 8.52 3.14 19.73
C ASP A 175 8.01 4.53 19.34
N ARG A 176 8.06 5.49 20.28
CA ARG A 176 7.75 6.90 20.01
C ARG A 176 8.63 7.49 18.92
N MET A 177 9.93 7.19 18.94
CA MET A 177 10.86 7.63 17.90
C MET A 177 10.56 6.96 16.55
N ILE A 178 10.23 5.66 16.56
CA ILE A 178 9.82 4.95 15.34
C ILE A 178 8.55 5.58 14.74
N ASP A 179 7.56 5.91 15.56
CA ASP A 179 6.31 6.54 15.11
C ASP A 179 6.56 7.95 14.55
N LEU A 180 7.48 8.71 15.15
CA LEU A 180 7.92 10.01 14.64
C LEU A 180 8.58 9.87 13.26
N ILE A 181 9.59 9.00 13.13
CA ILE A 181 10.29 8.72 11.87
C ILE A 181 9.28 8.27 10.80
N THR A 182 8.38 7.36 11.17
CA THR A 182 7.36 6.83 10.26
C THR A 182 6.43 7.93 9.76
N THR A 183 6.01 8.83 10.65
CA THR A 183 5.14 9.97 10.31
C THR A 183 5.86 10.95 9.39
N TYR A 184 7.09 11.34 9.71
CA TYR A 184 7.90 12.25 8.89
C TYR A 184 8.18 11.66 7.50
N TYR A 185 8.53 10.38 7.43
CA TYR A 185 8.71 9.66 6.18
C TYR A 185 7.44 9.67 5.31
N GLY A 186 6.28 9.38 5.90
CA GLY A 186 5.00 9.45 5.19
C GLY A 186 4.68 10.86 4.69
N ASN A 187 4.93 11.89 5.50
CA ASN A 187 4.70 13.29 5.14
C ASN A 187 5.62 13.76 4.01
N ALA A 188 6.90 13.38 4.04
CA ALA A 188 7.86 13.64 2.96
C ALA A 188 7.34 13.11 1.62
N ILE A 189 6.77 11.89 1.60
CA ILE A 189 6.17 11.34 0.38
C ILE A 189 4.90 12.10 -0.01
N ARG A 190 4.00 12.40 0.94
CA ARG A 190 2.72 13.08 0.66
C ARG A 190 2.90 14.47 0.07
N GLN A 191 3.90 15.21 0.53
CA GLN A 191 4.15 16.59 0.12
C GLN A 191 4.88 16.68 -1.23
N ASN A 192 5.53 15.61 -1.69
CA ASN A 192 6.38 15.61 -2.89
C ASN A 192 5.87 14.68 -4.01
N LYS A 193 4.55 14.45 -4.10
CA LYS A 193 3.92 13.50 -5.06
C LYS A 193 4.07 13.86 -6.54
N LYS A 194 4.57 15.06 -6.84
CA LYS A 194 4.72 15.58 -8.21
C LYS A 194 6.11 15.32 -8.81
N CYS A 195 7.12 15.08 -7.97
CA CYS A 195 8.50 14.96 -8.42
C CYS A 195 9.24 13.87 -7.64
N LEU A 196 9.75 12.87 -8.35
CA LEU A 196 10.48 11.76 -7.73
C LEU A 196 11.79 12.22 -7.06
N SER A 197 12.49 13.17 -7.69
CA SER A 197 13.73 13.72 -7.15
C SER A 197 13.48 14.43 -5.82
N ASP A 198 12.49 15.32 -5.78
CA ASP A 198 12.12 16.04 -4.55
C ASP A 198 11.62 15.10 -3.46
N MET A 199 10.87 14.06 -3.84
CA MET A 199 10.42 13.03 -2.90
C MET A 199 11.59 12.29 -2.25
N ARG A 200 12.60 11.89 -3.04
CA ARG A 200 13.81 11.26 -2.52
C ARG A 200 14.59 12.21 -1.63
N LYS A 201 14.76 13.46 -2.07
CA LYS A 201 15.42 14.52 -1.29
C LYS A 201 14.75 14.72 0.06
N ALA A 202 13.42 14.80 0.09
CA ALA A 202 12.63 14.97 1.31
C ALA A 202 12.70 13.75 2.24
N VAL A 203 12.73 12.52 1.71
CA VAL A 203 12.94 11.31 2.53
C VAL A 203 14.31 11.34 3.21
N TRP A 204 15.36 11.73 2.49
CA TRP A 204 16.70 11.86 3.07
C TRP A 204 16.80 13.05 4.03
N ALA A 205 16.06 14.13 3.81
CA ALA A 205 15.96 15.24 4.75
C ALA A 205 15.51 14.77 6.14
N VAL A 206 14.58 13.82 6.22
CA VAL A 206 14.16 13.23 7.50
C VAL A 206 15.32 12.52 8.20
N TYR A 207 16.10 11.72 7.47
CA TYR A 207 17.26 11.02 8.04
C TYR A 207 18.29 12.00 8.60
N PHE A 208 18.71 12.97 7.79
CA PHE A 208 19.73 13.95 8.18
C PHE A 208 19.25 14.86 9.30
N HIS A 209 17.99 15.28 9.28
CA HIS A 209 17.39 16.08 10.35
C HIS A 209 17.46 15.39 11.72
N ILE A 210 17.17 14.08 11.78
CA ILE A 210 17.21 13.30 13.03
C ILE A 210 18.65 13.02 13.48
N ARG A 211 19.58 12.88 12.53
CA ARG A 211 21.01 12.71 12.81
C ARG A 211 21.69 14.01 13.28
N SER A 212 21.12 15.16 12.93
CA SER A 212 21.70 16.48 13.16
C SER A 212 22.01 16.74 14.64
N SER A 213 23.15 17.36 14.91
CA SER A 213 23.55 17.81 16.24
C SER A 213 23.97 19.27 16.26
N ASP A 214 24.30 19.81 17.44
CA ASP A 214 24.74 21.21 17.53
C ASP A 214 26.17 21.36 16.99
N GLU A 215 26.97 20.30 17.16
CA GLU A 215 28.34 20.16 16.66
C GLU A 215 28.36 19.85 15.15
N GLU A 216 27.37 19.11 14.66
CA GLU A 216 27.21 18.74 13.26
C GLU A 216 25.77 19.03 12.77
N PRO A 217 25.44 20.30 12.43
CA PRO A 217 24.11 20.64 11.91
C PRO A 217 23.90 20.14 10.48
N LEU A 218 22.92 19.26 10.26
CA LEU A 218 22.67 18.55 9.00
C LEU A 218 21.31 18.90 8.38
N HIS A 219 21.08 20.19 8.14
CA HIS A 219 19.78 20.70 7.64
C HIS A 219 19.75 21.04 6.15
N SER A 220 20.82 20.77 5.39
CA SER A 220 20.95 21.14 3.96
C SER A 220 19.88 20.53 3.04
N PHE A 221 19.28 19.41 3.47
CA PHE A 221 18.17 18.77 2.74
C PHE A 221 16.79 19.24 3.18
N CYS A 222 16.69 19.94 4.32
CA CYS A 222 15.42 20.45 4.81
C CYS A 222 14.92 21.59 3.90
N PRO A 223 13.59 21.77 3.77
CA PRO A 223 13.05 22.91 3.06
C PRO A 223 13.48 24.21 3.75
N VAL A 224 13.78 25.23 2.97
CA VAL A 224 14.16 26.57 3.44
C VAL A 224 12.92 27.46 3.45
N GLY A 225 12.90 28.47 4.32
CA GLY A 225 11.85 29.48 4.39
C GLY A 225 10.96 29.33 5.63
N PRO A 226 10.10 30.34 5.90
CA PRO A 226 9.32 30.43 7.14
C PRO A 226 8.27 29.32 7.28
N ASN A 227 7.89 28.68 6.17
CA ASN A 227 6.96 27.55 6.14
C ASN A 227 7.66 26.19 6.27
N SER A 228 8.95 26.17 6.59
CA SER A 228 9.66 24.92 6.80
C SER A 228 9.15 24.22 8.05
N TRP A 229 8.98 22.91 7.95
CA TRP A 229 8.77 22.07 9.13
C TRP A 229 10.07 21.96 9.97
N CYS A 230 11.22 22.31 9.40
CA CYS A 230 12.50 22.30 10.08
C CYS A 230 12.69 23.60 10.87
N LYS A 231 12.59 23.51 12.20
CA LYS A 231 12.78 24.64 13.10
C LYS A 231 14.14 25.33 12.95
N TYR A 232 15.20 24.58 12.64
CA TYR A 232 16.51 25.15 12.36
C TYR A 232 16.46 26.10 11.16
N GLN A 233 15.84 25.66 10.05
CA GLN A 233 15.71 26.49 8.84
C GLN A 233 14.83 27.73 9.08
N ASN A 234 13.81 27.64 9.93
CA ASN A 234 13.02 28.81 10.34
C ASN A 234 13.90 29.82 11.08
N GLN A 235 14.71 29.37 12.04
CA GLN A 235 15.60 30.25 12.80
C GLN A 235 16.75 30.85 11.98
N VAL A 236 17.19 30.15 10.92
CA VAL A 236 18.12 30.74 9.94
C VAL A 236 17.50 31.96 9.27
N VAL A 237 16.22 31.87 8.89
CA VAL A 237 15.49 32.99 8.26
C VAL A 237 15.22 34.12 9.26
N GLU A 238 14.91 33.79 10.51
CA GLU A 238 14.68 34.76 11.59
C GLU A 238 15.97 35.40 12.14
N GLY A 239 17.15 34.90 11.75
CA GLY A 239 18.44 35.36 12.28
C GLY A 239 18.76 34.88 13.70
N SER A 240 18.04 33.88 14.22
CA SER A 240 18.14 33.40 15.62
C SER A 240 18.88 32.06 15.78
N VAL A 241 19.50 31.53 14.71
CA VAL A 241 20.09 30.19 14.64
C VAL A 241 21.14 29.88 15.72
N LEU A 242 21.87 30.87 16.23
CA LEU A 242 22.89 30.70 17.28
C LEU A 242 22.29 30.18 18.59
N THR A 243 21.01 30.48 18.84
CA THR A 243 20.26 30.02 20.02
C THR A 243 19.61 28.66 19.82
N PHE A 244 19.63 28.11 18.59
CA PHE A 244 19.05 26.80 18.32
C PHE A 244 19.79 25.72 19.10
N ARG A 245 19.02 24.81 19.69
CA ARG A 245 19.53 23.60 20.31
C ARG A 245 18.77 22.39 19.79
N HIS A 246 19.51 21.42 19.29
CA HIS A 246 18.97 20.20 18.76
C HIS A 246 18.44 19.31 19.90
N SER A 247 17.17 18.94 19.80
CA SER A 247 16.52 17.97 20.69
C SER A 247 16.28 16.66 19.95
N ASN A 248 16.08 15.57 20.72
CA ASN A 248 15.72 14.25 20.17
C ASN A 248 16.77 13.61 19.24
N LYS A 249 18.05 13.90 19.46
CA LYS A 249 19.18 13.29 18.72
C LYS A 249 19.24 11.79 19.00
N LEU A 250 19.39 10.98 17.95
CA LEU A 250 19.77 9.58 18.09
C LEU A 250 21.29 9.43 18.01
N PRO A 251 21.90 8.51 18.78
CA PRO A 251 23.32 8.22 18.66
C PRO A 251 23.69 7.82 17.23
N VAL A 252 24.90 8.20 16.78
CA VAL A 252 25.41 7.89 15.44
C VAL A 252 25.31 6.39 15.13
N ALA A 253 25.66 5.53 16.09
CA ALA A 253 25.53 4.08 15.96
C ALA A 253 24.09 3.62 15.63
N VAL A 254 23.07 4.27 16.21
CA VAL A 254 21.65 3.96 15.92
C VAL A 254 21.28 4.48 14.53
N MET A 255 21.73 5.68 14.16
CA MET A 255 21.47 6.26 12.84
C MET A 255 22.07 5.41 11.72
N ASP A 256 23.32 4.96 11.89
CA ASP A 256 23.99 4.07 10.95
C ASP A 256 23.26 2.73 10.82
N ALA A 257 22.76 2.18 11.93
CA ALA A 257 21.97 0.94 11.92
C ALA A 257 20.63 1.06 11.16
N ILE A 258 19.98 2.22 11.19
CA ILE A 258 18.68 2.42 10.49
C ILE A 258 18.86 2.98 9.07
N LYS A 259 20.03 3.50 8.70
CA LYS A 259 20.34 4.04 7.37
C LYS A 259 20.00 3.07 6.21
N PRO A 260 20.25 1.75 6.30
CA PRO A 260 19.84 0.80 5.26
C PRO A 260 18.33 0.80 5.01
N VAL A 261 17.51 1.01 6.05
CA VAL A 261 16.04 1.11 5.88
C VAL A 261 15.66 2.33 5.06
N PHE A 262 16.28 3.49 5.32
CA PHE A 262 16.09 4.69 4.51
C PHE A 262 16.59 4.50 3.09
N ASN A 263 17.73 3.86 2.89
CA ASN A 263 18.26 3.57 1.56
C ASN A 263 17.29 2.71 0.74
N ASP A 264 16.78 1.63 1.32
CA ASP A 264 15.85 0.72 0.64
C ASP A 264 14.48 1.38 0.38
N LEU A 265 14.00 2.17 1.34
CA LEU A 265 12.69 2.82 1.24
C LEU A 265 12.73 4.14 0.46
N SER A 266 13.91 4.63 0.07
CA SER A 266 14.09 5.77 -0.84
C SER A 266 14.41 5.37 -2.28
N GLN A 267 14.36 4.07 -2.60
CA GLN A 267 14.62 3.56 -3.95
C GLN A 267 13.61 4.12 -4.97
N PRO A 268 14.07 4.62 -6.14
CA PRO A 268 13.21 5.16 -7.18
C PRO A 268 12.04 4.23 -7.56
N LYS A 269 12.33 2.93 -7.72
CA LYS A 269 11.34 1.90 -8.07
C LYS A 269 10.19 1.78 -7.07
N LEU A 270 10.43 2.06 -5.78
CA LEU A 270 9.39 2.07 -4.76
C LEU A 270 8.62 3.38 -4.80
N LEU A 271 9.34 4.51 -4.73
CA LEU A 271 8.73 5.83 -4.60
C LEU A 271 7.96 6.28 -5.86
N GLN A 272 8.38 5.83 -7.05
CA GLN A 272 7.65 6.08 -8.30
C GLN A 272 6.20 5.56 -8.23
N LYS A 273 5.94 4.48 -7.47
CA LYS A 273 4.60 3.92 -7.28
C LYS A 273 3.69 4.80 -6.41
N CYS A 274 4.25 5.80 -5.73
CA CYS A 274 3.51 6.77 -4.91
C CYS A 274 3.22 8.09 -5.68
N LEU A 275 3.78 8.28 -6.88
CA LEU A 275 3.58 9.49 -7.67
C LEU A 275 2.17 9.57 -8.24
N GLY A 276 1.60 10.78 -8.29
CA GLY A 276 0.27 11.03 -8.86
C GLY A 276 -0.92 10.42 -8.10
N VAL A 277 -0.67 9.64 -7.04
CA VAL A 277 -1.70 8.97 -6.24
C VAL A 277 -2.39 10.00 -5.32
N LYS A 278 -3.68 10.27 -5.55
CA LYS A 278 -4.46 11.16 -4.66
C LYS A 278 -4.75 10.46 -3.32
N PRO A 279 -4.80 11.22 -2.20
CA PRO A 279 -5.01 10.65 -0.86
C PRO A 279 -6.44 10.09 -0.60
N LYS A 280 -7.37 10.17 -1.56
CA LYS A 280 -8.80 10.03 -1.28
C LYS A 280 -9.40 8.63 -1.38
N ILE A 281 -8.71 7.63 -1.90
CA ILE A 281 -9.30 6.28 -1.99
C ILE A 281 -8.41 5.29 -1.27
N ILE A 282 -8.47 5.39 0.05
CA ILE A 282 -8.20 4.25 0.89
C ILE A 282 -9.59 3.66 1.11
N MET A 283 -9.90 2.52 0.47
CA MET A 283 -10.72 1.56 1.20
C MET A 283 -9.92 1.35 2.46
N ASN A 284 -10.37 1.92 3.58
CA ASN A 284 -9.79 1.55 4.86
C ASN A 284 -9.75 0.03 4.81
N PRO A 285 -8.60 -0.63 5.01
CA PRO A 285 -8.63 -2.07 5.21
C PRO A 285 -9.66 -2.23 6.32
N LEU A 286 -10.81 -2.82 5.98
CA LEU A 286 -11.88 -3.07 6.94
C LEU A 286 -11.15 -3.87 8.01
N THR A 287 -10.97 -3.22 9.16
CA THR A 287 -9.88 -3.49 10.09
C THR A 287 -9.75 -4.98 10.36
N HIS A 288 -8.56 -5.51 10.04
CA HIS A 288 -8.14 -6.87 10.36
C HIS A 288 -8.31 -7.17 11.86
#